data_AF-A0A966WU64-F1
#
_entry.id   AF-A0A966WU64-F1
#
_cell.length_a   1.000
_cell.length_b   1.000
_cell.length_c   1.000
_cell.angle_alpha   90.00
_cell.angle_beta   90.00
_cell.angle_gamma   90.00
#
_symmetry.space_group_name_H-M   'P 1'
#
loop_
_entity.id
_entity.type
_entity.pdbx_description
1 polymer ?
#
loop_
_entity_poly.entity_id
_entity_poly.type
_entity_poly.pdbx_seq_one_letter_code
_entity_poly.pdbx_strand_id
1 'polypeptide(L)' 'MNRPSRSWRLPQIRNPLLRQEFPWLVSEVVLLLILFNANPPELWFWLVVLVVVWLYRLERWWSSRPNL' A
#
# COMPACT_ATOMS: atom_id res chain seq x y z
N MET A 1 36.86 -21.58 19.06
CA MET A 1 36.56 -20.77 17.86
C MET A 1 35.09 -20.36 17.89
N ASN A 2 34.77 -19.11 18.24
CA ASN A 2 33.40 -18.58 18.14
C ASN A 2 33.23 -17.84 16.81
N ARG A 3 32.40 -18.37 15.91
CA ARG A 3 32.01 -17.67 14.67
C ARG A 3 30.84 -16.74 14.99
N PRO A 4 30.90 -15.43 14.69
CA PRO A 4 29.74 -14.57 14.80
C PRO A 4 28.76 -14.95 13.69
N SER A 5 27.65 -15.57 14.06
CA SER A 5 26.48 -15.72 13.19
C SER A 5 25.96 -14.32 12.89
N ARG A 6 26.32 -13.80 11.70
CA ARG A 6 25.85 -12.52 11.18
C ARG A 6 24.35 -12.65 10.90
N SER A 7 23.53 -12.42 11.93
CA SER A 7 22.08 -12.38 11.78
C SER A 7 21.77 -11.12 10.97
N TRP A 8 21.42 -11.31 9.70
CA TRP A 8 20.84 -10.26 8.87
C TRP A 8 19.48 -9.89 9.44
N ARG A 9 19.47 -9.06 10.49
CA ARG A 9 18.25 -8.42 10.97
C ARG A 9 17.85 -7.44 9.87
N LEU A 10 16.87 -7.85 9.06
CA LEU A 10 16.15 -6.92 8.19
C LEU A 10 15.77 -5.71 9.03
N PRO A 11 15.95 -4.47 8.52
CA PRO A 11 15.61 -3.28 9.27
C PRO A 11 14.13 -3.38 9.64
N GLN A 12 13.88 -3.60 10.93
CA GLN A 12 12.54 -3.66 11.47
C GLN A 12 11.93 -2.28 11.26
N ILE A 13 10.98 -2.19 10.32
CA ILE A 13 10.25 -0.95 10.03
C ILE A 13 9.59 -0.53 11.34
N ARG A 14 10.20 0.47 12.00
CA ARG A 14 9.91 0.82 13.39
C ARG A 14 8.55 1.49 13.55
N ASN A 15 7.96 1.92 12.44
CA ASN A 15 6.67 2.60 12.43
C ASN A 15 5.58 1.63 11.96
N PRO A 16 4.73 1.11 12.87
CA PRO A 16 3.70 0.13 12.54
C PRO A 16 2.67 0.70 11.56
N LEU A 17 2.42 2.01 11.57
CA LEU A 17 1.53 2.69 10.62
C LEU A 17 2.07 2.62 9.20
N LEU A 18 3.37 2.86 9.00
CA LEU A 18 3.99 2.75 7.68
C LEU A 18 3.90 1.32 7.14
N ARG A 19 4.08 0.30 7.99
CA ARG A 19 3.95 -1.10 7.59
C ARG A 19 2.52 -1.46 7.18
N GLN A 20 1.53 -0.84 7.82
CA GLN A 20 0.12 -1.03 7.48
C GLN A 20 -0.26 -0.32 6.17
N GLU A 21 0.30 0.85 5.89
CA GLU A 21 0.04 1.64 4.69
C GLU A 21 0.85 1.18 3.46
N PHE A 22 1.96 0.47 3.66
CA PHE A 22 2.84 0.03 2.57
C PHE A 22 2.14 -0.81 1.49
N PRO A 23 1.29 -1.81 1.82
CA PRO A 23 0.56 -2.59 0.81
C PRO A 23 -0.44 -1.73 0.01
N TRP A 24 -1.03 -0.72 0.65
CA TRP A 24 -1.94 0.23 0.01
C TRP A 24 -1.19 1.09 -1.01
N LEU A 25 -0.04 1.64 -0.60
CA LEU A 25 0.83 2.41 -1.49
C LEU A 25 1.30 1.59 -2.70
N VAL A 26 1.70 0.33 -2.49
CA VAL A 26 2.11 -0.57 -3.58
C VAL A 26 0.96 -0.79 -4.55
N SER A 27 -0.25 -1.06 -4.04
CA SER A 27 -1.45 -1.24 -4.87
C SER A 27 -1.77 0.01 -5.69
N GLU A 28 -1.65 1.19 -5.09
CA GLU A 28 -1.86 2.48 -5.75
C GLU A 28 -0.88 2.70 -6.91
N VAL A 29 0.41 2.47 -6.67
CA VAL A 29 1.45 2.61 -7.70
C VAL A 29 1.22 1.62 -8.84
N VAL A 30 0.89 0.37 -8.54
CA VAL A 30 0.58 -0.64 -9.56
C VAL A 30 -0.64 -0.23 -10.38
N LEU A 31 -1.71 0.26 -9.74
CA LEU A 31 -2.91 0.74 -10.43
C LEU A 31 -2.62 1.95 -11.32
N LEU A 32 -1.78 2.88 -10.87
CA LEU A 32 -1.35 4.01 -11.68
C LEU A 32 -0.56 3.56 -12.92
N LEU A 33 0.36 2.59 -12.76
CA LEU A 33 1.07 1.99 -13.90
C LEU A 33 0.13 1.32 -14.90
N ILE A 34 -0.89 0.61 -14.40
CA ILE A 34 -1.93 0.01 -15.24
C ILE A 34 -2.71 1.11 -15.99
N LEU A 35 -3.12 2.18 -15.31
CA LEU A 35 -3.82 3.31 -15.93
C LEU A 35 -2.99 3.98 -17.04
N PHE A 36 -1.68 4.14 -16.85
CA PHE A 36 -0.81 4.70 -17.87
C PHE A 36 -0.64 3.79 -19.10
N ASN A 37 -0.93 2.50 -18.99
CA ASN A 37 -0.76 1.52 -20.06
C ASN A 37 -2.08 0.99 -20.66
N ALA A 38 -3.21 1.19 -19.97
CA ALA A 38 -4.50 0.60 -20.34
C ALA A 38 -5.13 1.23 -21.59
N ASN A 39 -5.87 0.41 -22.34
CA ASN A 39 -6.70 0.87 -23.46
C ASN A 39 -7.89 1.71 -22.96
N PRO A 40 -8.51 2.57 -23.78
CA PRO A 40 -9.62 3.44 -23.36
C PRO A 40 -10.77 2.75 -22.59
N PRO A 41 -11.30 1.57 -22.98
CA PRO A 41 -12.35 0.91 -22.21
C PRO A 41 -11.85 0.34 -20.86
N GLU A 42 -10.63 -0.20 -20.83
CA GLU A 42 -10.01 -0.74 -19.61
C GLU A 42 -9.59 0.36 -18.65
N LEU A 43 -9.18 1.53 -19.17
CA LEU A 43 -8.81 2.70 -18.39
C LEU A 43 -9.93 3.10 -17.43
N TRP A 44 -11.17 3.20 -17.94
CA TRP A 44 -12.32 3.53 -17.10
C TRP A 44 -12.57 2.51 -16.01
N PHE A 45 -12.44 1.21 -16.34
CA PHE A 45 -12.56 0.14 -15.35
C PHE A 45 -11.51 0.28 -14.24
N TRP A 46 -10.24 0.44 -14.61
CA TRP A 46 -9.15 0.58 -13.65
C TRP A 46 -9.22 1.89 -12.85
N LEU A 47 -9.78 2.95 -13.43
CA LEU A 47 -10.01 4.22 -12.75
C LEU A 47 -11.06 4.06 -11.64
N VAL A 48 -12.16 3.36 -11.93
CA VAL A 48 -13.17 3.01 -10.92
C VAL A 48 -12.55 2.15 -9.81
N VAL A 49 -11.74 1.14 -10.17
CA VAL A 49 -11.04 0.31 -9.17
C VAL A 49 -10.12 1.17 -8.30
N LEU A 50 -9.34 2.07 -8.89
CA LEU A 50 -8.50 3.00 -8.15
C LEU A 50 -9.31 3.85 -7.17
N VAL A 51 -10.44 4.41 -7.61
CA VAL A 51 -11.33 5.21 -6.76
C VAL A 51 -11.89 4.39 -5.60
N VAL A 52 -12.34 3.16 -5.85
CA VAL A 52 -12.86 2.27 -4.79
C VAL A 52 -11.78 1.93 -3.77
N VAL A 53 -10.56 1.60 -4.23
CA VAL A 53 -9.42 1.34 -3.34
C VAL A 53 -9.07 2.57 -2.51
N TRP A 54 -9.10 3.76 -3.13
CA TRP A 54 -8.86 5.03 -2.46
C TRP A 54 -9.93 5.35 -1.40
N LEU A 55 -11.20 5.18 -1.74
CA LEU A 55 -12.32 5.39 -0.82
C LEU A 55 -12.24 4.43 0.37
N TYR A 56 -12.01 3.14 0.11
CA TYR A 56 -11.83 2.16 1.17
C TYR A 56 -10.67 2.52 2.10
N ARG A 57 -9.53 2.97 1.52
CA ARG A 57 -8.38 3.41 2.31
C ARG A 57 -8.75 4.62 3.18
N LEU A 58 -9.49 5.57 2.63
CA LEU A 58 -9.98 6.74 3.37
C LEU A 58 -10.91 6.32 4.51
N GLU A 59 -11.92 5.49 4.26
CA GLU A 59 -12.85 4.97 5.28
C GLU A 59 -12.11 4.21 6.39
N ARG A 60 -11.16 3.35 6.01
CA ARG A 60 -10.33 2.61 6.96
C ARG A 60 -9.49 3.55 7.82
N TRP A 61 -8.91 4.59 7.23
CA TRP A 61 -8.12 5.57 7.95
C TRP A 61 -8.99 6.38 8.92
N TRP A 62 -10.18 6.82 8.48
CA TRP A 62 -11.16 7.48 9.36
C TRP A 62 -11.61 6.58 10.50
N SER A 63 -11.89 5.29 10.24
CA SER A 63 -12.25 4.31 11.29
C SER A 63 -11.11 3.98 12.24
N SER A 64 -9.86 4.14 11.79
CA SER A 64 -8.67 3.93 12.63
C SER A 64 -8.37 5.15 13.52
N ARG A 65 -9.05 6.28 13.33
CA ARG A 65 -8.99 7.40 14.25
C ARG A 65 -9.82 7.04 15.49
N PRO A 66 -9.23 7.02 16.70
CA PRO A 66 -10.03 6.88 17.91
C PRO A 66 -11.05 8.01 17.96
N ASN A 67 -12.32 7.68 18.22
CA ASN A 67 -13.40 8.66 18.43
C ASN A 67 -12.88 9.81 19.31
N LEU A 68 -12.94 11.03 18.79
CA LEU A 68 -12.80 12.25 19.60
C LEU A 68 -13.97 12.34 20.59
#